data_AF-A0A929U0K6-F1
#
_entry.id   AF-A0A929U0K6-F1
#
_cell.length_a   1.000
_cell.length_b   1.000
_cell.length_c   1.000
_cell.angle_alpha   90.00
_cell.angle_beta   90.00
_cell.angle_gamma   90.00
#
_symmetry.space_group_name_H-M   'P 1'
#
loop_
_entity.id
_entity.type
_entity.pdbx_description
1 polymer ?
#
loop_
_entity_poly.entity_id
_entity_poly.type
_entity_poly.pdbx_seq_one_letter_code
_entity_poly.pdbx_strand_id
1 'polypeptide(L)'
;MKIYILQTGEVEISPSLAYNGNDKFNPQTYGLFLKDTDRVNIPVLSFLIQTGKKNILVDTGIKKELESDNPLSLKKQIGEIKAPLTCASTRFHLKK
;
A
#
# COMPACT_ATOMS: atom_id res chain seq x y z
N MET A 1 6.85 -19.36 -12.70
CA MET A 1 6.76 -17.98 -12.13
C MET A 1 5.66 -18.01 -11.08
N LYS A 2 5.88 -17.38 -9.92
CA LYS A 2 4.86 -17.27 -8.86
C LYS A 2 4.71 -15.80 -8.49
N ILE A 3 3.48 -15.36 -8.25
CA ILE A 3 3.17 -13.99 -7.82
C ILE A 3 2.44 -14.09 -6.49
N TYR A 4 2.97 -13.40 -5.49
CA TYR A 4 2.37 -13.28 -4.17
C TYR A 4 1.87 -11.85 -4.00
N ILE A 5 0.64 -11.73 -3.52
CA ILE A 5 0.02 -10.47 -3.16
C ILE A 5 0.29 -10.26 -1.68
N LEU A 6 0.99 -9.17 -1.35
CA LEU A 6 1.33 -8.78 0.01
C LEU A 6 0.44 -7.59 0.37
N GLN A 7 -0.45 -7.76 1.34
CA GLN A 7 -1.15 -6.62 1.93
C GLN A 7 -0.21 -5.98 2.95
N THR A 8 0.15 -4.72 2.70
CA THR A 8 1.19 -3.97 3.41
C THR A 8 0.64 -2.79 4.19
N GLY A 9 -0.67 -2.59 4.15
CA GLY A 9 -1.36 -1.58 4.94
C GLY A 9 -2.83 -1.48 4.54
N GLU A 10 -3.53 -0.59 5.23
CA GLU A 10 -4.89 -0.18 4.95
C GLU A 10 -4.95 1.33 5.12
N VAL A 11 -5.67 2.01 4.24
CA VAL A 11 -5.87 3.46 4.32
C VAL A 11 -7.35 3.77 4.22
N GLU A 12 -7.83 4.62 5.13
CA GLU A 12 -9.19 5.15 5.06
C GLU A 12 -9.18 6.48 4.33
N ILE A 13 -10.00 6.56 3.27
CA ILE A 13 -10.11 7.77 2.45
C ILE A 13 -11.58 8.15 2.26
N SER A 14 -11.82 9.40 1.85
CA SER A 14 -13.18 9.80 1.49
C SER A 14 -13.64 9.05 0.21
N PRO A 15 -14.94 8.74 0.10
CA PRO A 15 -15.50 8.19 -1.14
C PRO A 15 -15.28 9.11 -2.36
N SER A 16 -15.25 10.44 -2.16
CA SER A 16 -15.09 11.39 -3.26
C SER A 16 -13.66 11.36 -3.84
N LEU A 17 -12.65 11.08 -3.02
CA LEU A 17 -11.30 10.81 -3.50
C LEU A 17 -11.21 9.46 -4.21
N ALA A 18 -11.87 8.43 -3.68
CA ALA A 18 -11.83 7.08 -4.22
C ALA A 18 -12.47 6.95 -5.62
N TYR A 19 -13.63 7.56 -5.83
CA TYR A 19 -14.47 7.28 -7.00
C TYR A 19 -14.58 8.43 -8.01
N ASN A 20 -14.42 9.68 -7.57
CA ASN A 20 -14.74 10.84 -8.41
C ASN A 20 -13.51 11.52 -9.01
N GLY A 21 -12.30 10.98 -8.79
CA GLY A 21 -11.05 11.52 -9.34
C GLY A 21 -10.77 12.97 -8.96
N ASN A 22 -11.38 13.46 -7.88
CA ASN A 22 -11.25 14.84 -7.47
C ASN A 22 -9.97 15.00 -6.66
N ASP A 23 -8.87 15.35 -7.32
CA ASP A 23 -7.54 15.52 -6.74
C ASP A 23 -7.30 16.92 -6.16
N LYS A 24 -8.30 17.80 -6.25
CA LYS A 24 -8.24 19.16 -5.69
C LYS A 24 -8.20 19.12 -4.18
N PHE A 25 -7.40 20.02 -3.60
CA PHE A 25 -7.27 20.12 -2.15
C PHE A 25 -8.55 20.68 -1.52
N ASN A 26 -9.50 19.80 -1.19
CA ASN A 26 -10.76 20.11 -0.54
C ASN A 26 -10.89 19.25 0.73
N PRO A 27 -11.17 19.83 1.91
CA PRO A 27 -11.38 19.09 3.15
C PRO A 27 -12.38 17.92 3.04
N GLN A 28 -13.41 18.06 2.19
CA GLN A 28 -14.38 16.99 1.91
C GLN A 28 -13.74 15.82 1.13
N THR A 29 -12.84 16.12 0.20
CA THR A 29 -12.04 15.13 -0.54
C THR A 29 -11.08 14.38 0.37
N TYR A 30 -10.53 15.01 1.40
CA TYR A 30 -9.68 14.31 2.37
C TYR A 30 -10.45 13.69 3.54
N GLY A 31 -11.78 13.82 3.56
CA GLY A 31 -12.60 13.25 4.63
C GLY A 31 -12.35 13.86 6.00
N LEU A 32 -11.83 15.10 6.07
CA LEU A 32 -11.45 15.78 7.31
C LEU A 32 -12.63 15.94 8.29
N PHE A 33 -13.85 16.01 7.75
CA PHE A 33 -15.10 16.12 8.51
C PHE A 33 -15.99 14.88 8.40
N LEU A 34 -15.51 13.82 7.75
CA LEU A 34 -16.24 12.55 7.66
C LEU A 34 -15.96 11.73 8.91
N LYS A 35 -17.02 11.09 9.43
CA LYS A 35 -16.89 10.03 10.43
C LYS A 35 -16.18 8.84 9.80
N ASP A 36 -15.49 8.05 10.63
CA ASP A 36 -14.77 6.87 10.14
C ASP A 36 -15.71 5.86 9.45
N THR A 37 -16.98 5.75 9.89
CA THR A 37 -18.01 4.90 9.26
C THR A 37 -18.37 5.31 7.82
N ASP A 38 -18.10 6.55 7.46
CA ASP A 38 -18.45 7.12 6.15
C ASP A 38 -17.25 7.12 5.19
N ARG A 39 -16.12 6.56 5.63
CA ARG A 39 -14.90 6.43 4.84
C ARG A 39 -14.83 5.08 4.14
N VAL A 40 -14.03 5.02 3.09
CA VAL A 40 -13.72 3.79 2.35
C VAL A 40 -12.35 3.31 2.80
N ASN A 41 -12.28 2.07 3.27
CA ASN A 41 -11.02 1.39 3.53
C ASN A 41 -10.48 0.79 2.22
N ILE A 42 -9.25 1.18 1.86
CA ILE A 42 -8.55 0.69 0.68
C ILE A 42 -7.29 -0.06 1.13
N PRO A 43 -7.09 -1.32 0.70
CA PRO A 43 -5.88 -2.06 1.02
C PRO A 43 -4.70 -1.49 0.23
N VAL A 44 -3.56 -1.37 0.90
CA VAL A 44 -2.28 -1.09 0.24
C VAL A 44 -1.61 -2.43 -0.04
N LEU A 45 -1.29 -2.64 -1.31
CA LEU A 45 -0.73 -3.90 -1.79
C LEU A 45 0.71 -3.69 -2.28
N SER A 46 1.50 -4.75 -2.16
CA SER A 46 2.80 -4.90 -2.81
C SER A 46 2.86 -6.30 -3.40
N PHE A 47 3.70 -6.49 -4.42
CA PHE A 47 3.74 -7.76 -5.14
C PHE A 47 5.13 -8.36 -5.06
N LEU A 48 5.21 -9.62 -4.66
CA LEU A 48 6.43 -10.40 -4.77
C LEU A 48 6.32 -11.35 -5.96
N ILE A 49 7.13 -11.08 -6.97
CA ILE A 49 7.24 -11.90 -8.17
C ILE A 49 8.48 -12.77 -8.06
N GLN A 50 8.28 -14.08 -7.90
CA GLN A 50 9.35 -15.05 -7.87
C GLN A 50 9.57 -15.66 -9.25
N THR A 51 10.76 -15.43 -9.78
CA THR A 51 11.30 -16.11 -10.95
C THR A 51 12.34 -17.12 -10.48
N GLY A 52 12.61 -18.18 -11.25
CA GLY A 52 13.56 -19.23 -10.83
C GLY A 52 14.98 -18.74 -10.51
N LYS A 53 15.35 -17.51 -10.90
CA LYS A 53 16.67 -16.91 -10.67
C LYS A 53 16.65 -15.66 -9.78
N LYS A 54 15.49 -15.03 -9.58
CA LYS A 54 15.37 -13.71 -8.94
C LYS A 54 14.01 -13.53 -8.29
N ASN A 55 13.98 -12.77 -7.20
CA ASN A 55 12.75 -12.28 -6.61
C ASN A 55 12.62 -10.78 -6.88
N ILE A 56 11.44 -10.33 -7.27
CA ILE A 56 11.16 -8.93 -7.57
C ILE A 56 10.07 -8.48 -6.62
N LEU A 57 10.35 -7.50 -5.77
CA LEU A 57 9.35 -6.82 -4.95
C LEU A 57 8.91 -5.55 -5.68
N VAL A 58 7.63 -5.46 -5.99
CA VAL A 58 7.00 -4.30 -6.63
C VAL A 58 6.23 -3.54 -5.55
N ASP A 59 6.64 -2.28 -5.37
CA ASP A 59 6.22 -1.39 -4.29
C ASP A 59 6.52 -1.93 -2.88
N THR A 60 6.41 -1.07 -1.86
CA THR A 60 6.84 -1.40 -0.48
C THR A 60 5.82 -0.97 0.56
N GLY A 61 4.58 -0.70 0.16
CA GLY A 61 3.52 -0.26 1.05
C GLY A 61 3.61 1.23 1.42
N ILE A 62 3.26 1.54 2.68
CA ILE A 62 3.11 2.90 3.21
C ILE A 62 4.17 3.25 4.28
N LYS A 63 4.26 4.55 4.56
CA LYS A 63 4.77 5.15 5.81
C LYS A 63 4.42 4.30 7.04
N LYS A 64 5.37 3.83 7.87
CA LYS A 64 5.03 3.24 9.18
C LYS A 64 4.16 4.18 10.03
N GLU A 65 4.42 5.48 9.93
CA GLU A 65 3.63 6.55 10.57
C GLU A 65 2.18 6.66 10.05
N LEU A 66 1.90 6.02 8.91
CA LEU A 66 0.59 6.00 8.24
C LEU A 66 -0.08 4.63 8.34
N GLU A 67 0.57 3.64 8.97
CA GLU A 67 -0.01 2.32 9.20
C GLU A 67 -1.11 2.38 10.28
N SER A 68 -2.14 1.54 10.14
CA SER A 68 -3.11 1.27 11.21
C SER A 68 -2.43 0.65 12.44
N ASP A 69 -3.05 0.75 13.62
CA ASP A 69 -2.53 0.23 14.89
C ASP A 69 -2.16 -1.27 14.89
N ASN A 70 -2.70 -2.06 13.95
CA ASN A 70 -2.37 -3.47 13.73
C ASN A 70 -1.66 -3.69 12.37
N PRO A 71 -0.38 -3.29 12.21
CA PRO A 71 0.29 -3.36 10.92
C PRO A 71 0.58 -4.81 10.51
N LEU A 72 0.28 -5.13 9.25
CA LEU A 72 0.71 -6.39 8.64
C LEU A 72 2.23 -6.35 8.43
N SER A 73 2.95 -7.28 9.05
CA SER A 73 4.42 -7.26 9.01
C SER A 73 4.97 -7.71 7.66
N LEU A 74 5.21 -6.76 6.76
CA LEU A 74 5.93 -6.97 5.49
C LEU A 74 7.30 -7.65 5.73
N LYS A 75 7.96 -7.34 6.86
CA LYS A 75 9.23 -7.96 7.24
C LYS A 75 9.10 -9.46 7.51
N LYS A 76 8.01 -9.92 8.15
CA LYS A 76 7.74 -11.36 8.31
C LYS A 76 7.46 -12.02 6.95
N GLN A 77 6.71 -11.34 6.07
CA GLN A 77 6.38 -11.86 4.73
C GLN A 77 7.60 -11.96 3.81
N ILE A 78 8.56 -11.02 3.91
CA ILE A 78 9.81 -11.02 3.12
C ILE A 78 10.89 -11.93 3.71
N GLY A 79 10.87 -12.17 5.03
CA GLY A 79 11.89 -12.97 5.73
C GLY A 79 11.99 -14.43 5.25
N GLU A 80 10.96 -14.94 4.57
CA GLU A 80 10.95 -16.29 3.99
C GLU A 80 11.64 -16.38 2.62
N ILE A 81 12.05 -15.23 2.04
CA ILE A 81 12.64 -15.15 0.71
C ILE A 81 14.13 -15.46 0.78
N LYS A 82 14.54 -16.63 0.25
CA LYS A 82 15.95 -17.09 0.25
C LYS A 82 16.78 -16.67 -0.97
N ALA A 83 16.16 -16.16 -2.03
CA ALA A 83 16.83 -15.77 -3.28
C ALA A 83 16.98 -14.25 -3.42
N PRO A 84 17.94 -13.75 -4.23
CA PRO A 84 18.23 -12.31 -4.34
C PRO A 84 16.99 -11.46 -4.62
N LEU A 85 16.82 -10.39 -3.86
CA LEU A 85 15.69 -9.47 -3.93
C LEU A 85 16.05 -8.24 -4.76
N THR A 86 15.24 -7.94 -5.78
CA THR A 86 15.28 -6.69 -6.54
C THR A 86 14.01 -5.90 -6.22
N CYS A 87 14.13 -4.61 -5.89
CA CYS A 87 12.98 -3.75 -5.67
C CYS A 87 12.66 -2.92 -6.92
N ALA A 88 11.39 -2.84 -7.27
CA ALA A 88 10.84 -1.95 -8.29
C ALA A 88 9.72 -1.13 -7.67
N SER A 89 9.49 0.09 -8.15
CA SER A 89 8.36 0.90 -7.73
C SER A 89 7.58 1.37 -8.94
N THR A 90 6.26 1.34 -8.83
CA THR A 90 5.36 1.87 -9.86
C THR A 90 5.44 3.40 -9.92
N ARG A 91 5.56 4.06 -8.76
CA ARG A 91 5.75 5.51 -8.64
C ARG A 91 6.21 5.90 -7.23
N PHE A 92 6.93 7.02 -7.12
CA PHE A 92 7.26 7.65 -5.84
C PHE A 92 6.14 8.60 -5.38
N HIS A 93 5.07 8.05 -4.80
CA HIS A 93 3.89 8.82 -4.37
C HIS A 93 4.13 9.67 -3.12
N LEU A 94 4.93 9.17 -2.16
CA LEU A 94 5.26 9.90 -0.94
C LEU A 94 6.61 10.61 -1.15
N LYS A 95 6.66 11.91 -0.87
CA LYS A 95 7.95 12.63 -0.79
C LYS A 95 8.81 11.95 0.28
N LYS A 96 10.11 11.80 -0.03
CA LYS A 96 11.10 11.21 0.88
C LYS A 96 11.00 11.86 2.25
#